data_AF-A0A366IHU6-F1
#
_entry.id   AF-A0A366IHU6-F1
#
_cell.length_a   1.000
_cell.length_b   1.000
_cell.length_c   1.000
_cell.angle_alpha   90.00
_cell.angle_beta   90.00
_cell.angle_gamma   90.00
#
_symmetry.space_group_name_H-M   'P 1'
#
loop_
_entity.id
_entity.type
_entity.pdbx_description
1 polymer ?
#
loop_
_entity_poly.entity_id
_entity_poly.type
_entity_poly.pdbx_seq_one_letter_code
_entity_poly.pdbx_strand_id
1 'polypeptide(L)' 'MSRRKQKAGLENFKQECANDLNINLKQGYNGDLTSKQAGSIGGEMVKRMVRSYEEKNMNNQ' A
#
# COMPACT_ATOMS: atom_id res chain seq x y z
N MET A 1 -3.69 -6.77 19.16
CA MET A 1 -2.71 -6.19 18.20
C MET A 1 -2.32 -4.79 18.67
N SER A 2 -1.03 -4.50 18.85
CA SER A 2 -0.57 -3.15 19.25
C SER A 2 -0.60 -2.18 18.08
N ARG A 3 -1.06 -0.93 18.27
CA ARG A 3 -1.11 0.13 17.25
C ARG A 3 0.23 0.36 16.53
N ARG A 4 1.36 0.14 17.22
CA ARG A 4 2.70 0.26 16.65
C ARG A 4 2.97 -0.80 15.57
N LYS A 5 2.49 -2.03 15.77
CA LYS A 5 2.63 -3.14 14.80
C LYS A 5 1.78 -2.93 13.55
N GLN A 6 0.60 -2.33 13.70
CA GLN A 6 -0.26 -1.98 12.56
C GLN A 6 0.36 -0.90 11.68
N LYS A 7 0.97 0.13 12.29
CA LYS A 7 1.70 1.17 11.55
C LYS A 7 2.87 0.59 10.76
N ALA A 8 3.67 -0.29 11.39
CA ALA A 8 4.78 -0.95 10.70
C ALA A 8 4.31 -1.83 9.53
N GLY A 9 3.21 -2.58 9.72
CA GLY A 9 2.62 -3.38 8.64
C GLY A 9 2.13 -2.53 7.47
N LEU A 10 1.51 -1.37 7.75
CA LEU A 10 1.05 -0.45 6.72
C LEU A 10 2.22 0.20 5.96
N GLU A 11 3.29 0.55 6.65
CA GLU A 11 4.50 1.12 6.03
C GLU A 11 5.16 0.12 5.08
N ASN A 12 5.28 -1.15 5.49
CA ASN A 12 5.79 -2.21 4.62
C ASN A 12 4.88 -2.41 3.40
N PHE A 13 3.56 -2.44 3.60
CA PHE A 13 2.60 -2.61 2.52
C PHE A 13 2.67 -1.48 1.49
N LYS A 14 2.81 -0.23 1.95
CA LYS A 14 3.02 0.92 1.08
C LYS A 14 4.31 0.77 0.25
N GLN A 15 5.39 0.29 0.86
CA GLN A 15 6.65 0.06 0.17
C GLN A 15 6.55 -1.05 -0.88
N GLU A 16 5.84 -2.15 -0.58
CA GLU A 16 5.55 -3.22 -1.54
C GLU A 16 4.78 -2.70 -2.76
N CYS A 17 3.72 -1.94 -2.55
CA CYS A 17 2.96 -1.33 -3.64
C CYS A 17 3.83 -0.39 -4.51
N ALA A 18 4.72 0.38 -3.89
CA ALA A 18 5.64 1.24 -4.62
C ALA A 18 6.65 0.43 -5.46
N ASN A 19 7.22 -0.64 -4.89
CA ASN A 19 8.16 -1.52 -5.56
C ASN A 19 7.53 -2.20 -6.78
N ASP A 20 6.30 -2.71 -6.65
CA ASP A 20 5.60 -3.39 -7.75
C ASP A 20 5.29 -2.45 -8.92
N LEU A 21 5.08 -1.15 -8.62
CA LEU A 21 4.89 -0.11 -9.63
C LEU A 21 6.22 0.45 -10.18
N ASN A 22 7.36 -0.07 -9.74
CA ASN A 22 8.70 0.45 -10.04
C ASN A 22 8.86 1.95 -9.69
N ILE A 23 8.19 2.39 -8.62
CA ILE A 23 8.28 3.76 -8.11
C ILE A 23 9.18 3.76 -6.89
N ASN A 24 10.24 4.57 -6.95
CA ASN A 24 11.16 4.73 -5.83
C ASN A 24 10.54 5.62 -4.73
N LEU A 25 9.80 5.00 -3.82
CA LEU A 25 9.28 5.67 -2.63
C LEU A 25 10.33 5.65 -1.51
N LYS A 26 10.77 6.84 -1.10
CA LYS A 26 11.78 7.03 -0.05
C LYS A 26 11.11 7.15 1.32
N GLN A 27 11.79 6.68 2.36
CA GLN A 27 11.42 6.97 3.75
C GLN A 27 11.87 8.40 4.09
N GLY A 28 11.03 9.38 3.74
CA GLY A 28 11.34 10.80 3.91
C GLY A 28 10.65 11.67 2.86
N TYR A 29 11.36 12.71 2.40
CA TYR A 29 10.85 13.63 1.39
C TYR A 29 10.74 12.94 0.03
N ASN A 30 9.55 13.03 -0.58
CA ASN A 30 9.22 12.47 -1.90
C ASN A 30 8.67 13.56 -2.84
N GLY A 31 9.11 14.82 -2.69
CA GLY A 31 8.64 15.91 -3.54
C GLY A 31 9.11 15.82 -5.00
N ASP A 32 10.03 14.90 -5.29
CA ASP A 32 10.43 14.50 -6.64
C ASP A 32 9.43 13.55 -7.32
N LEU A 33 8.52 12.93 -6.56
CA LEU A 33 7.46 12.10 -7.13
C LEU A 33 6.37 12.98 -7.73
N THR A 34 5.95 12.65 -8.95
CA THR A 34 4.77 13.26 -9.54
C THR A 34 3.52 12.87 -8.76
N SER A 35 2.51 13.75 -8.74
CA SER A 35 1.20 13.44 -8.12
C SER A 35 0.58 12.16 -8.67
N LYS A 36 0.83 11.86 -9.95
CA LYS A 36 0.41 10.60 -10.59
C LYS A 36 1.09 9.39 -9.93
N GLN A 37 2.40 9.42 -9.73
CA GLN A 37 3.13 8.33 -9.09
C GLN A 37 2.70 8.10 -7.64
N ALA A 38 2.63 9.17 -6.84
CA ALA A 38 2.15 9.09 -5.47
C ALA A 38 0.70 8.56 -5.40
N GLY A 39 -0.16 9.04 -6.30
CA GLY A 39 -1.54 8.57 -6.43
C GLY A 39 -1.65 7.10 -6.84
N SER A 40 -0.81 6.64 -7.77
CA SER A 40 -0.77 5.25 -8.22
C SER A 40 -0.41 4.29 -7.08
N ILE A 41 0.52 4.65 -6.19
CA ILE A 41 0.85 3.86 -5.00
C ILE A 41 -0.39 3.71 -4.10
N GLY A 42 -1.03 4.83 -3.75
CA GLY A 42 -2.22 4.81 -2.90
C GLY A 42 -3.40 4.05 -3.53
N GLY A 43 -3.60 4.19 -4.83
CA GLY A 43 -4.63 3.46 -5.57
C GLY A 43 -4.40 1.95 -5.57
N GLU A 44 -3.16 1.52 -5.78
CA GLU A 44 -2.79 0.10 -5.75
C GLU A 44 -2.96 -0.51 -4.35
N MET A 45 -2.63 0.25 -3.30
CA MET A 45 -2.90 -0.15 -1.91
C MET A 45 -4.39 -0.43 -1.70
N VAL A 46 -5.27 0.50 -2.10
CA VAL A 46 -6.73 0.33 -1.94
C VAL A 46 -7.23 -0.86 -2.76
N LYS A 47 -6.77 -1.01 -4.00
CA LYS A 47 -7.15 -2.12 -4.88
C LYS A 47 -6.86 -3.49 -4.25
N ARG A 48 -5.67 -3.66 -3.66
CA ARG A 48 -5.27 -4.87 -2.94
C ARG A 48 -6.05 -5.09 -1.65
N MET A 49 -6.34 -4.02 -0.91
CA MET A 49 -7.17 -4.11 0.30
C MET A 49 -8.58 -4.61 -0.03
N VAL A 50 -9.21 -4.06 -1.08
CA VAL A 50 -10.53 -4.50 -1.55
C VAL A 50 -10.47 -5.94 -2.01
N ARG A 51 -9.50 -6.31 -2.85
CA ARG A 51 -9.32 -7.70 -3.30
C ARG A 51 -9.17 -8.68 -2.12
N SER A 52 -8.32 -8.37 -1.14
CA SER A 52 -8.14 -9.22 0.04
C SER A 52 -9.43 -9.35 0.87
N TYR A 53 -10.23 -8.28 0.93
CA TYR A 53 -11.53 -8.30 1.61
C TYR A 53 -12.54 -9.17 0.86
N GLU A 54 -12.62 -9.03 -0.46
CA GLU A 54 -13.47 -9.87 -1.32
C GLU A 54 -13.08 -11.35 -1.22
N GLU A 55 -11.80 -11.68 -1.32
CA GLU A 55 -11.29 -13.05 -1.18
C GLU A 55 -11.63 -13.65 0.19
N LYS A 56 -11.48 -12.88 1.28
CA LYS A 56 -11.86 -13.34 2.63
C LYS A 56 -13.35 -13.60 2.76
N ASN A 57 -14.18 -12.76 2.16
CA ASN A 57 -15.63 -12.93 2.20
C ASN A 57 -16.08 -14.14 1.38
N MET A 58 -15.45 -14.38 0.22
CA MET A 58 -15.72 -15.57 -0.60
C MET A 58 -15.25 -16.86 0.08
N ASN A 59 -14.12 -16.84 0.79
CA ASN A 59 -13.59 -18.01 1.50
C ASN A 59 -14.33 -18.33 2.81
N ASN A 60 -15.19 -17.42 3.28
CA ASN A 60 -16.04 -17.60 4.47
C ASN A 60 -17.49 -18.02 4.12
N GLN A 61 -17.76 -18.38 2.87
CA GLN A 61 -18.99 -19.03 2.39
C GLN A 61 -18.71 -20.51 2.07
#